data_AF-A0A528N161-F1
#
_entry.id   AF-A0A528N161-F1
#
_cell.length_a   1.000
_cell.length_b   1.000
_cell.length_c   1.000
_cell.angle_alpha   90.00
_cell.angle_beta   90.00
_cell.angle_gamma   90.00
#
_symmetry.space_group_name_H-M   'P 1'
#
loop_
_entity.id
_entity.type
_entity.pdbx_description
1 polymer ?
#
loop_
_entity_poly.entity_id
_entity_poly.type
_entity_poly.pdbx_seq_one_letter_code
_entity_poly.pdbx_strand_id
1 'polypeptide(L)' 'VHDGYMVNLMADNIKLRDRAARIVAAISGRDRDDAARLLENSGGAVKTAILLAAGAASADAAQKILEGTGHKLRPAL' A
#
# COMPACT_ATOMS: atom_id res chain seq x y z
N VAL A 1 -6.22 -5.47 -9.31
CA VAL A 1 -5.00 -4.99 -10.00
C VAL A 1 -5.10 -3.48 -10.12
N HIS A 2 -3.97 -2.77 -10.00
CA HIS A 2 -3.88 -1.32 -10.20
C HIS A 2 -2.58 -1.04 -10.97
N ASP A 3 -2.69 -0.33 -12.09
CA ASP A 3 -1.57 0.03 -12.97
C ASP A 3 -0.62 -1.13 -13.32
N GLY A 4 -1.19 -2.30 -13.63
CA GLY A 4 -0.44 -3.52 -13.94
C GLY A 4 0.07 -4.31 -12.73
N TYR A 5 -0.06 -3.77 -11.50
CA TYR A 5 0.39 -4.41 -10.27
C TYR A 5 -0.72 -5.14 -9.52
N MET A 6 -0.36 -6.29 -8.93
CA MET A 6 -1.22 -7.01 -7.99
C MET A 6 -1.14 -6.36 -6.60
N VAL A 7 -2.03 -5.41 -6.34
CA VAL A 7 -2.09 -4.66 -5.07
C VAL A 7 -2.84 -5.39 -3.94
N ASN A 8 -3.50 -6.52 -4.23
CA ASN A 8 -4.13 -7.36 -3.19
C ASN A 8 -3.09 -8.33 -2.59
N LEU A 9 -2.02 -7.76 -2.04
CA LEU A 9 -0.86 -8.48 -1.51
C LEU A 9 -0.64 -8.08 -0.05
N MET A 10 -0.39 -9.09 0.78
CA MET A 10 0.07 -8.94 2.15
C MET A 10 1.52 -9.43 2.23
N ALA A 11 2.43 -8.59 2.74
CA ALA A 11 3.84 -8.89 2.83
C ALA A 11 4.21 -9.59 4.15
N ASP A 12 3.74 -10.83 4.31
CA ASP A 12 3.92 -11.63 5.54
C ASP A 12 5.31 -12.27 5.69
N ASN A 13 6.13 -12.25 4.63
CA ASN A 13 7.47 -12.81 4.64
C ASN A 13 8.47 -11.94 3.89
N ILE A 14 9.77 -12.18 4.12
CA ILE A 14 10.85 -11.35 3.60
C ILE A 14 10.89 -11.27 2.07
N LYS A 15 10.53 -12.35 1.36
CA LYS A 15 10.48 -12.36 -0.11
C LYS A 15 9.35 -11.48 -0.64
N LEU A 16 8.20 -11.51 0.03
CA LEU A 16 7.06 -10.68 -0.33
C LEU A 16 7.26 -9.21 0.06
N ARG A 17 8.00 -8.92 1.14
CA ARG A 17 8.33 -7.54 1.55
C ARG A 17 9.06 -6.78 0.46
N ASP A 18 10.08 -7.38 -0.13
CA ASP A 18 10.82 -6.73 -1.20
C ASP A 18 9.94 -6.39 -2.41
N ARG A 19 9.17 -7.39 -2.85
CA ARG A 19 8.22 -7.24 -3.95
C ARG A 19 7.16 -6.17 -3.64
N ALA A 20 6.60 -6.19 -2.44
CA ALA A 20 5.57 -5.25 -2.02
C ALA A 20 6.12 -3.82 -1.94
N ALA A 21 7.32 -3.60 -1.38
CA ALA A 21 7.96 -2.29 -1.34
C ALA A 21 8.17 -1.73 -2.76
N ARG A 22 8.58 -2.57 -3.73
CA ARG A 22 8.69 -2.16 -5.14
C ARG A 22 7.35 -1.76 -5.76
N ILE A 23 6.26 -2.46 -5.42
CA ILE A 23 4.91 -2.10 -5.89
C ILE A 23 4.48 -0.76 -5.29
N VAL A 24 4.67 -0.58 -3.99
CA VAL A 24 4.32 0.67 -3.29
C VAL A 24 5.11 1.84 -3.86
N ALA A 25 6.42 1.70 -4.07
CA ALA A 25 7.27 2.72 -4.68
C ALA A 25 6.78 3.07 -6.10
N ALA A 26 6.52 2.06 -6.93
CA ALA A 26 6.09 2.27 -8.31
C ALA A 26 4.74 3.02 -8.41
N ILE A 27 3.79 2.75 -7.51
CA ILE A 27 2.47 3.38 -7.53
C ILE A 27 2.49 4.75 -6.84
N SER A 28 3.21 4.89 -5.73
CA SER A 28 3.23 6.14 -4.95
C SER A 28 4.25 7.17 -5.44
N GLY A 29 5.18 6.78 -6.30
CA GLY A 29 6.30 7.63 -6.74
C GLY A 29 7.35 7.90 -5.66
N ARG A 30 7.26 7.24 -4.50
CA ARG A 30 8.26 7.32 -3.42
C ARG A 30 9.47 6.45 -3.72
N ASP A 31 10.59 6.75 -3.06
CA ASP A 31 11.74 5.86 -3.07
C ASP A 31 11.45 4.56 -2.31
N ARG A 32 12.37 3.60 -2.43
CA ARG A 32 12.20 2.26 -1.88
C ARG A 32 12.25 2.22 -0.36
N ASP A 33 13.05 3.06 0.28
CA ASP A 33 13.17 3.08 1.74
C ASP A 33 11.91 3.67 2.37
N ASP A 34 11.38 4.75 1.78
CA ASP A 34 10.07 5.32 2.14
C ASP A 34 8.95 4.28 1.95
N ALA A 35 8.93 3.60 0.80
CA ALA A 35 7.94 2.57 0.50
C ALA A 35 8.01 1.39 1.48
N ALA A 36 9.22 0.97 1.90
CA ALA A 36 9.41 -0.08 2.89
C ALA A 36 8.86 0.34 4.26
N ARG A 37 9.14 1.57 4.71
CA ARG A 37 8.60 2.12 5.97
C ARG A 37 7.08 2.21 5.95
N LEU A 38 6.50 2.67 4.84
CA LEU A 38 5.04 2.75 4.67
C LEU A 38 4.40 1.36 4.67
N LEU A 39 5.07 0.37 4.10
CA LEU A 39 4.64 -1.02 4.13
C LEU A 39 4.72 -1.62 5.54
N GLU A 40 5.72 -1.27 6.34
CA GLU A 40 5.79 -1.67 7.75
C GLU A 40 4.67 -1.02 8.57
N ASN A 41 4.45 0.28 8.39
CA ASN A 41 3.38 1.03 9.05
C ASN A 41 1.97 0.53 8.66
N SER A 42 1.83 -0.09 7.50
CA SER A 42 0.58 -0.69 7.04
C SER A 42 0.38 -2.14 7.50
N GLY A 43 1.31 -2.70 8.29
CA GLY A 43 1.30 -4.11 8.68
C GLY A 43 1.57 -5.07 7.52
N GLY A 44 2.15 -4.59 6.42
CA GLY A 44 2.43 -5.39 5.21
C GLY A 44 1.34 -5.30 4.14
N ALA A 45 0.25 -4.58 4.36
CA ALA A 45 -0.83 -4.43 3.40
C ALA A 45 -0.48 -3.39 2.32
N VAL A 46 -0.38 -3.82 1.06
CA VAL A 46 0.05 -2.95 -0.06
C VAL A 46 -0.90 -1.78 -0.31
N LYS A 47 -2.23 -2.02 -0.35
CA LYS A 47 -3.21 -0.94 -0.57
C LYS A 47 -3.16 0.12 0.53
N THR A 48 -3.07 -0.33 1.78
CA THR A 48 -2.96 0.55 2.94
C THR A 48 -1.66 1.36 2.89
N ALA A 49 -0.54 0.74 2.54
CA ALA A 49 0.74 1.43 2.37
C ALA A 49 0.68 2.53 1.28
N ILE A 50 0.01 2.24 0.15
CA ILE A 50 -0.18 3.21 -0.93
C ILE A 50 -1.03 4.39 -0.46
N LEU A 51 -2.08 4.16 0.33
CA LEU A 51 -2.90 5.24 0.88
C LEU A 51 -2.16 6.07 1.94
N LEU A 52 -1.32 5.45 2.76
CA LEU A 52 -0.41 6.17 3.65
C LEU A 52 0.54 7.07 2.84
N ALA A 53 1.09 6.57 1.73
CA ALA A 53 1.94 7.35 0.83
C ALA A 53 1.20 8.55 0.20
N ALA A 54 -0.09 8.37 -0.09
CA ALA A 54 -0.99 9.38 -0.62
C ALA A 54 -1.49 10.39 0.43
N GLY A 55 -1.14 10.21 1.71
CA GLY A 55 -1.43 11.17 2.78
C GLY A 55 -2.53 10.75 3.77
N ALA A 56 -2.94 9.48 3.78
CA ALA A 56 -3.82 8.98 4.83
C ALA A 56 -3.14 9.15 6.21
N ALA A 57 -3.90 9.67 7.19
CA ALA A 57 -3.37 10.04 8.50
C ALA A 57 -2.87 8.84 9.33
N SER A 58 -3.40 7.64 9.09
CA SER A 58 -3.04 6.41 9.80
C SER A 58 -3.46 5.18 9.01
N ALA A 59 -2.97 4.00 9.40
CA ALA A 59 -3.37 2.73 8.79
C ALA A 59 -4.88 2.47 8.96
N ASP A 60 -5.45 2.81 10.13
CA ASP A 60 -6.90 2.73 10.39
C ASP A 60 -7.69 3.66 9.46
N ALA A 61 -7.24 4.90 9.27
CA ALA A 61 -7.88 5.83 8.34
C ALA A 61 -7.84 5.30 6.90
N ALA A 62 -6.69 4.77 6.46
CA ALA A 62 -6.55 4.13 5.16
C ALA A 62 -7.47 2.91 5.00
N GLN A 63 -7.63 2.09 6.04
CA GLN A 63 -8.55 0.95 6.04
C GLN A 63 -10.01 1.40 5.89
N LYS A 64 -10.44 2.44 6.62
CA LYS A 64 -11.79 3.01 6.49
C LYS A 64 -12.07 3.55 5.10
N ILE A 65 -11.10 4.21 4.47
CA ILE A 65 -11.22 4.67 3.07
C ILE A 65 -11.38 3.47 2.12
N LEU A 66 -10.62 2.39 2.33
CA LEU A 66 -10.77 1.16 1.54
C LEU A 66 -12.13 0.50 1.74
N GLU A 67 -12.63 0.42 2.96
CA GLU A 67 -13.96 -0.14 3.25
C GLU A 67 -15.06 0.66 2.54
N GLY A 68 -15.01 2.00 2.62
CA GLY A 68 -15.96 2.88 1.95
C GLY A 68 -15.95 2.78 0.42
N THR A 69 -14.90 2.21 -0.17
CA THR A 69 -14.74 2.03 -1.62
C THR A 69 -14.86 0.57 -2.07
N GLY A 70 -15.26 -0.35 -1.18
CA GLY A 70 -15.33 -1.78 -1.48
C GLY A 70 -13.96 -2.41 -1.77
N HIS A 71 -12.94 -1.95 -1.06
CA HIS A 71 -11.53 -2.34 -1.17
C HIS A 71 -10.89 -2.10 -2.54
N LYS A 72 -11.42 -1.17 -3.33
CA LYS A 72 -10.87 -0.78 -4.62
C LYS A 72 -9.88 0.38 -4.43
N LEU A 73 -8.64 0.18 -4.84
CA LEU A 73 -7.58 1.19 -4.65
C LEU A 73 -7.79 2.46 -5.48
N ARG A 74 -8.23 2.34 -6.74
CA ARG A 74 -8.37 3.50 -7.64
C ARG A 74 -9.37 4.58 -7.14
N PRO A 75 -10.56 4.24 -6.61
CA PRO A 75 -11.45 5.24 -6.00
C PRO A 75 -11.08 5.66 -4.58
N ALA A 76 -10.09 5.02 -3.95
CA ALA A 76 -9.60 5.35 -2.62
C ALA A 76 -8.44 6.37 -2.62
N LEU A 77 -7.81 6.54 -3.79
CA LEU A 77 -6.80 7.56 -4.09
C LEU A 77 -7.49 8.82 -4.62
#